data_AF-A0A942QX79-F1
#
_entry.id   AF-A0A942QX79-F1
#
_cell.length_a   1.000
_cell.length_b   1.000
_cell.length_c   1.000
_cell.angle_alpha   90.00
_cell.angle_beta   90.00
_cell.angle_gamma   90.00
#
_symmetry.space_group_name_H-M   'P 1'
#
loop_
_entity.id
_entity.type
_entity.pdbx_description
1 polymer ?
#
loop_
_entity_poly.entity_id
_entity_poly.type
_entity_poly.pdbx_seq_one_letter_code
_entity_poly.pdbx_strand_id
1 'polypeptide(L)'
;MKPTNLPSYWSLVIRFSAIFVIIVIIIEMIFELIKVGNLDAVSVSFNDFTWLKYLAIKLIIGIAYGLFMARITLNRLKKQKRG
;
A
#
# COMPACT_ATOMS: atom_id res chain seq x y z
N MET A 1 -22.95 -14.74 -4.19
CA MET A 1 -23.54 -13.83 -3.18
C MET A 1 -23.44 -12.40 -3.68
N LYS A 2 -24.56 -11.70 -3.86
CA LYS A 2 -24.60 -10.29 -4.30
C LYS A 2 -24.27 -9.40 -3.08
N PRO A 3 -23.23 -8.54 -3.12
CA PRO A 3 -22.89 -7.72 -1.97
C PRO A 3 -24.04 -6.72 -1.70
N THR A 4 -24.70 -6.87 -0.55
CA THR A 4 -25.88 -6.08 -0.14
C THR A 4 -25.53 -4.65 0.25
N ASN A 5 -24.24 -4.37 0.48
CA ASN A 5 -23.75 -3.09 0.99
C ASN A 5 -22.57 -2.65 0.13
N LEU A 6 -22.60 -1.43 -0.45
CA LEU A 6 -21.37 -0.89 -1.06
C LEU A 6 -20.34 -0.69 0.07
N PRO A 7 -19.11 -1.18 -0.06
CA PRO A 7 -18.06 -0.88 0.90
C PRO A 7 -17.85 0.63 0.98
N SER A 8 -17.67 1.15 2.19
CA SER A 8 -17.38 2.57 2.41
C SER A 8 -16.12 2.96 1.64
N TYR A 9 -16.14 4.12 0.97
CA TYR A 9 -15.01 4.62 0.19
C TYR A 9 -13.72 4.63 1.01
N TRP A 10 -13.78 5.13 2.24
CA TRP A 10 -12.65 5.16 3.17
C TRP A 10 -12.14 3.77 3.55
N SER A 11 -13.02 2.77 3.64
CA SER A 11 -12.62 1.38 3.88
C SER A 11 -11.82 0.81 2.71
N LEU A 12 -12.24 1.11 1.46
CA LEU A 12 -11.48 0.72 0.26
C LEU A 12 -10.10 1.39 0.22
N VAL A 13 -10.03 2.70 0.50
CA VAL A 13 -8.77 3.44 0.51
C VAL A 13 -7.78 2.80 1.48
N ILE A 14 -8.17 2.61 2.74
CA ILE A 14 -7.31 2.03 3.78
C ILE A 14 -6.83 0.63 3.37
N ARG A 15 -7.72 -0.22 2.83
CA ARG A 15 -7.35 -1.57 2.39
C ARG A 15 -6.32 -1.55 1.26
N PHE A 16 -6.55 -0.75 0.21
CA PHE A 16 -5.62 -0.65 -0.90
C PHE A 16 -4.29 -0.04 -0.49
N SER A 17 -4.31 1.01 0.34
CA SER A 17 -3.08 1.63 0.86
C SER A 17 -2.27 0.67 1.73
N ALA A 18 -2.92 -0.04 2.66
CA ALA A 18 -2.22 -0.98 3.54
C ALA A 18 -1.59 -2.14 2.76
N ILE A 19 -2.34 -2.75 1.84
CA ILE A 19 -1.84 -3.84 0.99
C ILE A 19 -0.66 -3.36 0.14
N PHE A 20 -0.77 -2.18 -0.47
CA PHE A 20 0.29 -1.62 -1.30
C PHE A 20 1.57 -1.39 -0.49
N VAL A 21 1.48 -0.75 0.68
CA VAL A 21 2.65 -0.49 1.54
C VAL A 21 3.31 -1.80 1.97
N ILE A 22 2.53 -2.81 2.37
CA ILE A 22 3.06 -4.13 2.75
C ILE A 22 3.81 -4.77 1.58
N ILE A 23 3.22 -4.79 0.38
CA ILE A 23 3.85 -5.37 -0.81
C ILE A 23 5.18 -4.66 -1.13
N VAL A 24 5.20 -3.33 -1.09
CA VAL A 24 6.41 -2.54 -1.38
C VAL A 24 7.52 -2.85 -0.38
N ILE A 25 7.20 -2.96 0.91
CA ILE A 25 8.18 -3.35 1.95
C ILE A 25 8.76 -4.74 1.67
N ILE A 26 7.91 -5.71 1.31
CA ILE A 26 8.36 -7.08 1.01
C ILE A 26 9.27 -7.10 -0.21
N ILE A 27 8.88 -6.43 -1.30
CA ILE A 27 9.66 -6.39 -2.55
C ILE A 27 11.07 -5.87 -2.27
N GLU A 28 11.19 -4.79 -1.50
CA GLU A 28 12.49 -4.22 -1.21
C GLU A 28 13.32 -5.05 -0.25
N MET A 29 12.69 -5.68 0.75
CA MET A 29 13.38 -6.63 1.62
C MET A 29 14.04 -7.73 0.78
N ILE A 30 13.33 -8.23 -0.24
CA ILE A 30 13.88 -9.18 -1.21
C ILE A 30 15.00 -8.56 -2.03
N PHE A 31 14.85 -7.32 -2.52
CA PHE A 31 15.90 -6.64 -3.29
C PHE A 31 17.17 -6.38 -2.47
N GLU A 32 17.05 -6.02 -1.19
CA GLU A 32 18.20 -5.83 -0.30
C GLU A 32 18.92 -7.15 -0.04
N LEU A 33 18.16 -8.23 0.20
CA LEU A 33 18.70 -9.58 0.32
C LEU A 33 19.48 -10.00 -0.94
N ILE A 34 18.97 -9.69 -2.13
CA ILE A 34 19.63 -10.05 -3.40
C ILE A 34 20.86 -9.17 -3.67
N LYS A 35 20.77 -7.85 -3.42
CA LYS A 35 21.85 -6.90 -3.77
C LYS A 35 23.03 -6.94 -2.80
N VAL A 36 22.75 -7.04 -1.51
CA VAL A 36 23.77 -6.87 -0.46
C VAL A 36 24.13 -8.22 0.16
N GLY A 37 23.27 -9.24 0.04
CA GLY A 37 23.45 -10.54 0.67
C GLY A 37 23.41 -10.48 2.20
N ASN A 38 23.12 -9.32 2.78
CA ASN A 38 23.21 -9.05 4.21
C ASN A 38 22.08 -8.14 4.67
N LEU A 39 21.42 -8.53 5.77
CA LEU A 39 20.36 -7.75 6.42
C LEU A 39 20.92 -6.64 7.32
N ASP A 40 22.25 -6.53 7.50
CA ASP A 40 22.85 -5.48 8.34
C ASP A 40 22.62 -4.05 7.82
N ALA A 41 22.33 -3.87 6.53
CA ALA A 41 21.93 -2.55 6.01
C ALA A 41 20.65 -2.01 6.66
N VAL A 42 19.78 -2.94 7.11
CA VAL A 42 18.55 -2.61 7.83
C VAL A 42 18.87 -2.04 9.22
N SER A 43 19.86 -2.60 9.93
CA SER A 43 20.22 -2.14 11.29
C SER A 43 20.87 -0.75 11.29
N VAL A 44 21.69 -0.44 10.28
CA VAL A 44 22.26 0.91 10.08
C VAL A 44 21.17 1.94 9.79
N SER A 45 20.18 1.56 8.98
CA SER A 45 19.06 2.44 8.60
C SER A 45 18.15 2.84 9.78
N PHE A 46 18.14 2.06 10.86
CA PHE A 46 17.38 2.38 12.08
C PHE A 46 18.02 3.48 12.93
N ASN A 47 19.35 3.66 12.86
CA ASN A 47 20.08 4.63 13.68
C ASN A 47 19.96 6.07 13.14
N ASP A 48 19.87 6.24 11.82
CA ASP A 48 19.93 7.55 11.16
C ASP A 48 18.56 8.22 10.93
N PHE A 49 17.47 7.69 11.50
CA PHE A 49 16.08 8.11 11.20
C PHE A 49 15.68 8.04 9.72
N THR A 50 16.54 7.53 8.85
CA THR A 50 16.31 7.37 7.41
C THR A 50 15.14 6.44 7.13
N TRP A 51 14.96 5.41 7.96
CA TRP A 51 13.81 4.50 7.89
C TRP A 51 12.46 5.22 8.03
N LEU A 52 12.40 6.30 8.81
CA LEU A 52 11.15 7.00 9.09
C LEU A 52 10.76 7.92 7.93
N LYS A 53 11.73 8.60 7.31
CA LYS A 53 11.53 9.33 6.04
C LYS A 53 11.08 8.39 4.93
N TYR A 54 11.71 7.23 4.85
CA TYR A 54 11.38 6.19 3.89
C TYR A 54 9.94 5.70 4.03
N LEU A 55 9.56 5.33 5.26
CA LEU A 55 8.21 4.87 5.56
C LEU A 55 7.18 5.97 5.29
N ALA A 56 7.48 7.23 5.63
CA ALA A 56 6.59 8.37 5.38
C ALA A 56 6.32 8.59 3.88
N ILE A 57 7.35 8.56 3.02
CA ILE A 57 7.20 8.70 1.57
C ILE A 57 6.30 7.60 1.02
N LYS A 58 6.52 6.36 1.44
CA LYS A 58 5.73 5.20 1.01
C LYS A 58 4.29 5.28 1.49
N LEU A 59 4.07 5.80 2.68
CA LEU A 59 2.74 5.97 3.24
C LEU A 59 1.95 7.01 2.44
N ILE A 60 2.60 8.11 2.03
CA ILE A 60 2.01 9.11 1.12
C ILE A 60 1.67 8.48 -0.24
N ILE A 61 2.61 7.76 -0.86
CA ILE A 61 2.39 7.09 -2.15
C ILE A 61 1.27 6.03 -2.03
N GLY A 62 1.27 5.25 -0.96
CA GLY A 62 0.26 4.23 -0.67
C GLY A 62 -1.13 4.84 -0.46
N ILE A 63 -1.24 5.99 0.22
CA ILE A 63 -2.50 6.73 0.34
C ILE A 63 -2.96 7.21 -1.04
N ALA A 64 -2.09 7.81 -1.84
CA ALA A 64 -2.43 8.27 -3.19
C ALA A 64 -2.92 7.12 -4.09
N TYR A 65 -2.22 5.98 -4.05
CA TYR A 65 -2.62 4.77 -4.77
C TYR A 65 -3.96 4.22 -4.29
N GLY A 66 -4.16 4.17 -2.96
CA GLY A 66 -5.41 3.71 -2.37
C GLY A 66 -6.60 4.60 -2.71
N LEU A 67 -6.41 5.93 -2.74
CA LEU A 67 -7.43 6.89 -3.20
C LEU A 67 -7.82 6.67 -4.65
N PHE A 68 -6.82 6.48 -5.52
CA PHE A 68 -7.03 6.21 -6.95
C PHE A 68 -7.79 4.91 -7.17
N MET A 69 -7.34 3.81 -6.56
CA MET A 69 -7.96 2.50 -6.68
C MET A 69 -9.34 2.43 -6.04
N ALA A 70 -9.55 3.09 -4.89
CA ALA A 70 -10.86 3.17 -4.27
C ALA A 70 -11.86 3.88 -5.19
N ARG A 71 -11.46 4.97 -5.86
CA ARG A 71 -12.32 5.71 -6.79
C ARG A 71 -12.69 4.86 -8.00
N ILE A 72 -11.73 4.18 -8.61
CA ILE A 72 -11.98 3.28 -9.75
C ILE A 72 -12.92 2.14 -9.34
N THR A 73 -12.64 1.50 -8.20
CA THR A 73 -13.44 0.37 -7.69
C THR A 73 -14.87 0.80 -7.38
N LEU A 74 -15.05 1.94 -6.71
CA LEU A 74 -16.37 2.47 -6.38
C LEU A 74 -17.17 2.82 -7.65
N ASN A 75 -16.52 3.38 -8.68
CA ASN A 75 -17.14 3.68 -9.97
C ASN A 75 -17.57 2.40 -10.70
N ARG A 76 -16.74 1.34 -10.68
CA ARG A 76 -17.09 0.02 -11.25
C ARG A 76 -18.26 -0.63 -10.53
N LEU A 77 -18.28 -0.60 -9.19
CA LEU A 77 -19.37 -1.14 -8.37
C LEU A 77 -20.68 -0.40 -8.61
N LYS A 78 -20.65 0.93 -8.74
CA LYS A 78 -21.84 1.73 -9.10
C LYS A 78 -22.35 1.39 -10.51
N LYS A 79 -21.46 1.18 -11.47
CA LYS A 79 -21.84 0.77 -12.84
C LYS A 79 -22.48 -0.62 -12.85
N GLN A 80 -21.91 -1.58 -12.12
CA GLN A 80 -22.44 -2.95 -12.01
C GLN A 80 -23.79 -3.02 -11.30
N LYS A 81 -24.08 -2.11 -10.36
CA LYS A 81 -25.39 -2.06 -9.68
C LYS A 81 -26.51 -1.49 -10.57
N ARG A 82 -26.17 -0.75 -11.64
CA ARG A 82 -27.12 -0.07 -12.54
C ARG A 82 -27.45 -0.83 -13.83
N GLY A 83 -26.67 -1.85 -14.19
CA GLY A 83 -26.95 -2.74 -15.31
C GLY A 83 -27.32 -4.11 -14.80
#